data_AF-A0A7J0DVK4-F1
#
_entry.id   AF-A0A7J0DVK4-F1
#
_cell.length_a   1.000
_cell.length_b   1.000
_cell.length_c   1.000
_cell.angle_alpha   90.00
_cell.angle_beta   90.00
_cell.angle_gamma   90.00
#
_symmetry.space_group_name_H-M   'P 1'
#
loop_
_entity.id
_entity.type
_entity.pdbx_description
1 polymer ?
#
loop_
_entity_poly.entity_id
_entity_poly.type
_entity_poly.pdbx_seq_one_letter_code
_entity_poly.pdbx_strand_id
1 'polypeptide(L)' 'MFHHAMFTAIATVVTVAEILKNNGFAVEKKIRTLTVDMRDEADARPVPKAKMEILLGKTEKFDELMAAEAEERGEAEEQN' A
#
# COMPACT_ATOMS: atom_id res chain seq x y z
N MET A 1 -6.15 -24.53 7.07
CA MET A 1 -5.63 -23.16 7.24
C MET A 1 -5.14 -22.68 5.87
N PHE A 2 -6.02 -22.10 5.06
CA PHE A 2 -5.68 -21.69 3.69
C PHE A 2 -4.87 -20.40 3.74
N HIS A 3 -3.65 -20.47 3.22
CA HIS A 3 -2.71 -19.35 3.15
C HIS A 3 -3.28 -18.27 2.20
N HIS A 4 -3.91 -17.24 2.75
CA HIS A 4 -4.57 -16.17 1.98
C HIS A 4 -3.59 -15.13 1.40
N ALA A 5 -2.27 -15.33 1.50
CA ALA A 5 -1.31 -14.24 1.51
C ALA A 5 -0.83 -13.68 0.14
N MET A 6 -1.26 -14.21 -1.00
CA MET A 6 -0.75 -13.74 -2.32
C MET A 6 -1.68 -12.76 -3.03
N PHE A 7 -3.00 -13.01 -3.04
CA PHE A 7 -3.98 -12.09 -3.61
C PHE A 7 -4.29 -10.92 -2.66
N THR A 8 -4.23 -11.17 -1.35
CA THR A 8 -4.45 -10.12 -0.35
C THR A 8 -3.37 -9.04 -0.43
N ALA A 9 -2.12 -9.38 -0.74
CA ALA A 9 -1.05 -8.41 -0.85
C ALA A 9 -1.23 -7.41 -2.01
N ILE A 10 -1.79 -7.85 -3.15
CA ILE A 10 -2.09 -6.94 -4.26
C ILE A 10 -3.29 -6.06 -3.89
N ALA A 11 -4.37 -6.65 -3.38
CA ALA A 11 -5.55 -5.91 -2.98
C ALA A 11 -5.24 -4.85 -1.92
N THR A 12 -4.42 -5.17 -0.91
CA THR A 12 -4.00 -4.21 0.12
C THR A 12 -3.19 -3.06 -0.48
N VAL A 13 -2.30 -3.33 -1.43
CA VAL A 13 -1.54 -2.26 -2.11
C VAL A 13 -2.45 -1.34 -2.91
N VAL A 14 -3.48 -1.87 -3.61
CA VAL A 14 -4.49 -1.04 -4.28
C VAL A 14 -5.22 -0.19 -3.25
N THR A 15 -5.77 -0.81 -2.21
CA THR A 15 -6.57 -0.11 -1.20
C THR A 15 -5.78 0.97 -0.48
N VAL A 16 -4.52 0.72 -0.10
CA VAL A 16 -3.66 1.74 0.53
C VAL A 16 -3.40 2.89 -0.44
N ALA A 17 -3.09 2.61 -1.71
CA ALA A 17 -2.90 3.66 -2.71
C ALA A 17 -4.17 4.48 -2.92
N GLU A 18 -5.34 3.84 -2.96
CA GLU A 18 -6.63 4.53 -3.07
C GLU A 18 -6.90 5.44 -1.86
N ILE A 19 -6.71 4.94 -0.63
CA ILE A 19 -6.90 5.74 0.60
C ILE A 19 -6.00 6.97 0.57
N LEU A 20 -4.71 6.79 0.30
CA LEU A 20 -3.73 7.89 0.30
C LEU A 20 -4.05 8.95 -0.76
N LYS A 21 -4.52 8.53 -1.95
CA LYS A 21 -4.90 9.47 -3.00
C LYS A 21 -6.21 10.19 -2.71
N ASN A 22 -7.22 9.48 -2.22
CA ASN A 22 -8.52 10.04 -1.90
C ASN A 22 -8.44 11.07 -0.77
N ASN A 23 -7.57 10.83 0.22
CA ASN A 23 -7.34 11.76 1.32
C ASN A 23 -6.33 12.87 0.97
N GLY A 24 -5.84 12.91 -0.27
CA GLY A 24 -4.97 13.98 -0.76
C GLY A 24 -3.51 13.91 -0.29
N PHE A 25 -3.07 12.82 0.35
CA PHE A 25 -1.69 12.61 0.76
C PHE A 25 -0.75 12.31 -0.42
N ALA A 26 -1.24 11.57 -1.40
CA ALA A 26 -0.40 11.08 -2.49
C ALA A 26 -1.00 11.33 -3.87
N VAL A 27 -0.12 11.36 -4.87
CA VAL A 27 -0.47 11.23 -6.29
C VAL A 27 0.26 10.02 -6.87
N GLU A 28 -0.40 9.24 -7.72
CA GLU A 28 0.28 8.19 -8.44
C GLU A 28 1.28 8.78 -9.44
N LYS A 29 2.47 8.20 -9.48
CA LYS A 29 3.49 8.51 -10.49
C LYS A 29 3.63 7.36 -11.49
N LYS A 30 3.37 6.12 -11.06
CA LYS A 30 3.48 4.94 -11.90
C LYS A 30 2.69 3.79 -11.31
N ILE A 31 2.01 3.03 -12.17
CA ILE A 31 1.38 1.75 -11.83
C ILE A 31 1.89 0.72 -12.83
N ARG A 32 2.38 -0.41 -12.35
CA ARG A 32 2.84 -1.53 -13.18
C ARG A 32 2.31 -2.84 -12.64
N THR A 33 1.86 -3.67 -13.55
CA THR A 33 1.53 -5.07 -13.29
C THR A 33 2.48 -5.93 -14.10
N LEU A 34 3.06 -6.92 -13.44
CA LEU A 34 4.06 -7.82 -13.97
C LEU A 34 3.67 -9.23 -13.56
N THR A 35 4.28 -10.21 -14.22
CA THR A 35 4.32 -11.57 -13.71
C THR A 35 5.77 -11.90 -13.39
N VAL A 36 5.98 -12.59 -12.28
CA VAL A 36 7.29 -13.06 -11.85
C VAL A 36 7.20 -14.55 -11.57
N ASP A 37 8.19 -15.31 -12.03
CA ASP A 37 8.28 -16.73 -11.73
C ASP A 37 8.76 -16.90 -10.29
N MET A 38 7.89 -17.43 -9.42
CA MET A 38 8.21 -17.69 -8.02
C MET A 38 8.37 -19.19 -7.79
N ARG A 39 9.30 -19.55 -6.91
CA ARG A 39 9.45 -20.92 -6.39
C ARG A 39 9.07 -20.92 -4.91
N ASP A 40 8.09 -21.74 -4.56
CA ASP A 40 7.64 -21.88 -3.17
C ASP A 40 8.66 -22.72 -2.34
N GLU A 41 9.41 -23.61 -3.00
CA GLU A 41 10.51 -24.41 -2.44
C GLU A 41 11.68 -24.46 -3.44
N ALA A 42 12.92 -24.69 -2.98
CA ALA A 42 14.12 -24.64 -3.83
C ALA A 42 14.03 -25.55 -5.07
N ASP A 43 13.41 -26.72 -4.90
CA ASP A 43 13.27 -27.76 -5.92
C ASP A 43 11.91 -27.72 -6.65
N ALA A 44 11.02 -26.79 -6.30
CA ALA A 44 9.73 -26.66 -6.94
C ALA A 44 9.83 -26.03 -8.34
N ARG A 45 8.95 -26.47 -9.25
CA ARG A 45 8.79 -25.84 -10.57
C ARG A 45 8.37 -24.37 -10.37
N PRO A 46 8.98 -23.40 -11.08
CA PRO A 46 8.54 -22.02 -11.01
C PRO A 46 7.08 -21.87 -11.45
N VAL A 47 6.31 -21.11 -10.69
CA VAL A 47 4.91 -20.76 -11.00
C VAL A 47 4.84 -19.24 -11.25
N PRO A 48 4.24 -18.79 -12.36
CA PRO A 48 4.06 -17.37 -12.60
C PRO A 48 3.06 -16.79 -11.59
N LYS A 49 3.50 -15.78 -10.85
CA LYS A 49 2.68 -15.02 -9.90
C LYS A 49 2.56 -13.57 -10.36
N ALA A 50 1.39 -12.99 -10.15
CA ALA A 50 1.20 -11.57 -10.39
C ALA A 50 2.02 -10.74 -9.39
N LYS A 51 2.67 -9.69 -9.88
CA LYS A 51 3.37 -8.67 -9.10
C LYS A 51 2.80 -7.32 -9.49
N MET A 52 2.56 -6.47 -8.51
CA MET A 52 2.10 -5.11 -8.74
C MET A 52 3.03 -4.12 -8.06
N GLU A 53 3.33 -3.03 -8.76
CA GLU A 53 4.17 -1.94 -8.28
C GLU A 53 3.41 -0.62 -8.47
N ILE A 54 3.23 0.12 -7.38
CA ILE A 54 2.65 1.47 -7.40
C ILE A 54 3.70 2.43 -6.84
N LEU A 55 4.11 3.40 -7.64
CA LEU A 55 4.94 4.52 -7.19
C LEU A 55 4.02 5.69 -6.86
N LEU A 56 4.06 6.11 -5.60
CA LEU A 56 3.36 7.29 -5.11
C LEU A 56 4.35 8.42 -4.87
N GLY A 57 3.95 9.64 -5.19
CA GLY A 57 4.66 10.85 -4.80
C GLY A 57 3.84 11.62 -3.77
N LYS A 58 4.51 12.25 -2.81
CA LYS A 58 3.87 13.19 -1.88
C LYS A 58 3.18 14.30 -2.67
N THR A 59 2.00 14.71 -2.19
CA THR A 59 1.40 15.98 -2.58
C THR A 59 2.03 17.13 -1.80
N GLU A 60 1.77 18.35 -2.24
CA GLU A 60 2.19 19.56 -1.52
C GLU A 60 1.57 19.65 -0.11
N LYS A 61 0.38 19.07 0.07
CA LYS A 61 -0.38 19.06 1.32
C LYS A 61 0.04 17.97 2.29
N PHE A 62 0.94 17.07 1.90
CA PHE A 62 1.25 15.88 2.69
C PHE A 62 1.72 16.24 4.10
N ASP A 63 2.70 17.13 4.22
CA ASP A 63 3.27 17.46 5.53
C ASP A 63 2.26 18.26 6.40
N GLU A 64 1.42 19.10 5.78
CA GLU A 64 0.33 19.83 6.47
C GLU A 64 -0.73 18.87 7.02
N LEU A 65 -1.20 17.92 6.20
CA LEU A 65 -2.20 16.94 6.60
C LEU A 65 -1.67 16.01 7.71
N MET A 66 -0.40 15.59 7.61
CA MET A 66 0.23 14.78 8.65
C MET A 66 0.37 15.53 9.99
N ALA A 67 0.64 16.83 9.95
CA ALA A 67 0.69 17.66 11.15
C ALA A 67 -0.69 17.82 11.79
N ALA A 68 -1.72 18.09 10.98
CA ALA A 68 -3.10 18.25 11.46
C ALA A 68 -3.62 16.97 12.13
N GLU A 69 -3.32 15.80 11.55
CA GLU A 69 -3.80 14.51 12.09
C GLU A 69 -3.02 14.08 13.36
N ALA A 70 -1.78 14.56 13.52
CA ALA A 70 -1.03 14.39 14.77
C ALA A 70 -1.58 15.27 15.90
N GLU A 71 -2.02 16.49 15.59
CA GLU A 71 -2.69 17.39 16.54
C GLU A 71 -4.04 16.79 17.00
N GLU A 72 -4.87 16.33 16.05
CA GLU A 72 -6.15 15.67 16.36
C GLU A 72 -5.96 14.42 17.25
N ARG A 73 -4.90 13.64 17.02
CA ARG A 73 -4.57 12.48 17.87
C ARG A 73 -4.17 12.87 19.29
N GLY A 74 -3.38 13.93 19.43
CA GLY A 74 -2.99 14.46 20.75
C GLY A 74 -4.20 14.96 21.53
N GLU A 75 -5.10 15.68 20.87
CA GLU A 75 -6.35 16.17 21.48
C GLU A 75 -7.29 15.03 21.90
N ALA A 76 -7.34 13.93 21.13
CA ALA A 76 -8.14 12.75 21.48
C ALA A 76 -7.55 11.96 22.66
N GLU A 77 -6.23 11.96 22.84
CA GLU A 77 -5.54 11.29 23.95
C GLU A 77 -5.62 12.09 25.25
N GLU A 78 -5.69 13.43 25.21
CA GLU A 78 -5.85 14.30 26.39
C GLU A 78 -7.29 14.33 26.95
N GLN A 79 -8.29 13.92 26.17
CA GLN A 79 -9.70 13.91 26.56
C GLN A 79 -10.18 12.57 27.18
N ASN A 80 -9.27 11.65 27.50
CA ASN A 80 -9.57 10.31 28.05
C ASN A 80 -8.79 10.04 29.35
#